data_AF-A0A355IYP2-F1
#
_entry.id   AF-A0A355IYP2-F1
#
_cell.length_a   1.000
_cell.length_b   1.000
_cell.length_c   1.000
_cell.angle_alpha   90.00
_cell.angle_beta   90.00
_cell.angle_gamma   90.00
#
_symmetry.space_group_name_H-M   'P 1'
#
loop_
_entity.id
_entity.type
_entity.pdbx_description
1 polymer ?
#
loop_
_entity_poly.entity_id
_entity_poly.type
_entity_poly.pdbx_seq_one_letter_code
_entity_poly.pdbx_strand_id
1 'polypeptide(L)'
;MFNRTTYHALKVDRQKCIGCTHCMKICPTEAIRVINGVATIDYERCVDCGYCFRSCPVKAIYLEQDDLNKIKAFKYRVVLFPSVMIGQFPEKIKENRIYSALLKLGFTHVFEVEQPIQLMIDSVKEYCRSEKDNKPNISGYCPAIVKLIQLRYPSLIDNLILRKAPHDMGAHFAIQELIKQGAKKEEIGLFYVTPCCAKIAAVKSPVVERESIVDGTINMNELYNRVMKVIDEVEVEDTSDQRRHITKDGILWSLTRGESIHFGDRSMAIDGIHNVIKFLERLENEEVPGLDFLELRACDQSCAGGIMMTGNRFLTVERLEHRAKRYPEAKDIDLASLQVDTEKIKQKMVSDKMSPNPVFRFDSDRMKAIEKMNKAQRILCFLPGIDCGACGAPNCHALAEDMVTGQAKMSDCIFIQQRWQNERKIEPGKAYRNLEKKWGTDRFEADCNKKGKRNEGF
;
A
#
# COMPACT_ATOMS: atom_id res chain seq x y z
N MET A 1 14.69 18.51 -14.36
CA MET A 1 14.74 17.59 -13.20
C MET A 1 13.90 18.20 -12.08
N PHE A 2 12.64 17.80 -11.94
CA PHE A 2 11.85 18.20 -10.79
C PHE A 2 12.20 17.26 -9.63
N ASN A 3 12.99 17.76 -8.69
CA ASN A 3 13.33 17.07 -7.45
C ASN A 3 12.12 17.17 -6.50
N ARG A 4 10.99 16.52 -6.84
CA ARG A 4 9.86 16.39 -5.90
C ARG A 4 10.24 15.31 -4.89
N THR A 5 10.46 15.69 -3.65
CA THR A 5 10.61 14.75 -2.54
C THR A 5 9.34 13.90 -2.47
N THR A 6 9.48 12.59 -2.71
CA THR A 6 8.35 11.64 -2.67
C THR A 6 7.65 11.72 -1.32
N TYR A 7 6.33 11.94 -1.31
CA TYR A 7 5.56 11.91 -0.08
C TYR A 7 5.40 10.46 0.41
N HIS A 8 5.60 10.26 1.72
CA HIS A 8 5.35 9.01 2.42
C HIS A 8 4.34 9.21 3.54
N ALA A 9 3.33 8.35 3.59
CA ALA A 9 2.22 8.47 4.54
C ALA A 9 2.58 7.96 5.94
N LEU A 10 3.55 7.06 6.04
CA LEU A 10 3.98 6.45 7.29
C LEU A 10 5.07 7.29 7.96
N LYS A 11 4.90 7.59 9.24
CA LYS A 11 5.87 8.34 10.07
C LYS A 11 6.14 7.59 11.37
N VAL A 12 7.25 7.91 12.05
CA VAL A 12 7.62 7.32 13.35
C VAL A 12 7.56 8.38 14.45
N ASP A 13 6.71 8.15 15.44
CA ASP A 13 6.69 8.84 16.71
C ASP A 13 7.85 8.33 17.57
N ARG A 14 8.92 9.14 17.63
CA ARG A 14 10.15 8.79 18.35
C ARG A 14 9.95 8.69 19.86
N GLN A 15 8.93 9.36 20.42
CA GLN A 15 8.65 9.33 21.86
C GLN A 15 7.91 8.05 22.27
N LYS A 16 7.09 7.49 21.39
CA LYS A 16 6.42 6.20 21.62
C LYS A 16 7.27 5.00 21.24
N CYS A 17 8.22 5.16 20.32
CA CYS A 17 9.02 4.04 19.83
C CYS A 17 9.94 3.47 20.93
N ILE A 18 9.90 2.15 21.10
CA ILE A 18 10.72 1.41 22.06
C ILE A 18 11.85 0.60 21.39
N GLY A 19 12.03 0.77 20.08
CA GLY A 19 13.06 0.09 19.29
C GLY A 19 12.94 -1.44 19.22
N CYS A 20 11.77 -2.02 19.47
CA CYS A 20 11.54 -3.47 19.62
C CYS A 20 11.75 -4.34 18.35
N THR A 21 12.25 -3.75 17.25
CA THR A 21 12.61 -4.41 15.98
C THR A 21 11.51 -5.10 15.17
N HIS A 22 10.28 -5.27 15.67
CA HIS A 22 9.20 -5.91 14.91
C HIS A 22 8.99 -5.29 13.53
N CYS A 23 8.91 -3.95 13.46
CA CYS A 23 8.79 -3.22 12.20
C CYS A 23 9.99 -3.42 11.26
N MET A 24 11.20 -3.51 11.81
CA MET A 24 12.43 -3.76 11.05
C MET A 24 12.43 -5.15 10.43
N LYS A 25 12.00 -6.16 11.19
CA LYS A 25 12.00 -7.56 10.76
C LYS A 25 10.94 -7.88 9.72
N ILE A 26 9.80 -7.20 9.76
CA ILE A 26 8.69 -7.48 8.85
C ILE A 26 8.72 -6.62 7.57
N CYS A 27 9.67 -5.68 7.45
CA CYS A 27 9.73 -4.77 6.32
C CYS A 27 10.20 -5.52 5.05
N PRO A 28 9.37 -5.60 4.00
CA PRO A 28 9.66 -6.44 2.82
C PRO A 28 10.76 -5.88 1.91
N THR A 29 11.10 -4.60 2.08
CA THR A 29 12.17 -3.91 1.34
C THR A 29 13.34 -3.52 2.22
N GLU A 30 13.38 -4.04 3.45
CA GLU A 30 14.46 -3.75 4.40
C GLU A 30 14.68 -2.25 4.61
N ALA A 31 13.61 -1.46 4.52
CA ALA A 31 13.67 0.00 4.59
C ALA A 31 13.84 0.53 6.03
N ILE A 32 13.88 -0.33 7.04
CA ILE A 32 13.87 0.11 8.44
C ILE A 32 15.18 -0.30 9.11
N ARG A 33 15.74 0.63 9.89
CA ARG A 33 16.85 0.41 10.82
C ARG A 33 16.44 0.83 12.22
N VAL A 34 17.07 0.28 13.25
CA VAL A 34 17.01 0.85 14.61
C VAL A 34 18.30 1.60 14.89
N ILE A 35 18.18 2.89 15.21
CA ILE A 35 19.30 3.78 15.47
C ILE A 35 19.00 4.55 16.75
N ASN A 36 19.91 4.53 17.71
CA ASN A 36 19.76 5.16 19.03
C ASN A 36 18.43 4.76 19.72
N GLY A 37 18.12 3.46 19.69
CA GLY A 37 16.91 2.90 20.32
C GLY A 37 15.59 3.16 19.59
N VAL A 38 15.59 3.85 18.44
CA VAL A 38 14.37 4.23 17.72
C VAL A 38 14.40 3.73 16.28
N ALA A 39 13.24 3.33 15.76
CA ALA A 39 13.09 2.93 14.36
C ALA A 39 13.21 4.14 13.43
N THR A 40 13.98 4.01 12.36
CA THR A 40 14.15 4.98 11.29
C THR A 40 13.78 4.32 9.97
N ILE A 41 12.95 5.00 9.16
CA ILE A 41 12.53 4.54 7.84
C ILE A 41 13.41 5.23 6.80
N ASP A 42 14.08 4.44 5.97
CA ASP A 42 14.63 4.85 4.69
C ASP A 42 13.48 4.97 3.69
N TYR A 43 13.13 6.21 3.38
CA TYR A 43 12.01 6.52 2.50
C TYR A 43 12.27 6.16 1.04
N GLU A 44 13.54 6.10 0.60
CA GLU A 44 13.87 5.67 -0.77
C GLU A 44 13.52 4.18 -0.96
N ARG A 45 13.74 3.36 0.07
CA ARG A 45 13.38 1.93 0.06
C ARG A 45 11.91 1.66 0.41
N CYS A 46 11.19 2.64 0.94
CA CYS A 46 9.84 2.43 1.45
C CYS A 46 8.79 2.40 0.32
N VAL A 47 8.02 1.31 0.26
CA VAL A 47 6.89 1.16 -0.67
C VAL A 47 5.53 1.50 -0.06
N ASP A 48 5.51 2.07 1.14
CA ASP A 48 4.30 2.43 1.89
C ASP A 48 3.30 1.25 2.04
N CYS A 49 3.78 0.02 2.24
CA CYS A 49 2.92 -1.16 2.38
C CYS A 49 2.22 -1.27 3.75
N GLY A 50 2.75 -0.61 4.77
CA GLY A 50 2.13 -0.55 6.10
C GLY A 50 2.35 -1.77 7.01
N TYR A 51 3.16 -2.76 6.63
CA TYR A 51 3.47 -3.91 7.52
C TYR A 51 4.13 -3.47 8.83
N CYS A 52 4.97 -2.43 8.78
CA CYS A 52 5.58 -1.83 9.96
C CYS A 52 4.53 -1.17 10.89
N PHE A 53 3.51 -0.52 10.32
CA PHE A 53 2.40 0.04 11.08
C PHE A 53 1.62 -1.05 11.83
N ARG A 54 1.25 -2.12 11.12
CA ARG A 54 0.50 -3.25 11.71
C ARG A 54 1.26 -3.97 12.83
N SER A 55 2.57 -4.14 12.68
CA SER A 55 3.40 -4.91 13.62
C SER A 55 3.86 -4.12 14.85
N CYS A 56 3.58 -2.82 14.95
CA CYS A 56 4.09 -2.00 16.03
C CYS A 56 3.22 -2.14 17.31
N PRO A 57 3.71 -2.80 18.39
CA PRO A 57 2.89 -3.07 19.58
C PRO A 57 2.53 -1.80 20.37
N VAL A 58 3.33 -0.73 20.20
CA VAL A 58 3.15 0.55 20.91
C VAL A 58 2.58 1.65 20.02
N LYS A 59 2.13 1.31 18.80
CA LYS A 59 1.55 2.25 17.82
C LYS A 59 2.42 3.50 17.59
N ALA A 60 3.74 3.31 17.59
CA ALA A 60 4.71 4.38 17.33
C ALA A 60 4.81 4.72 15.84
N ILE A 61 4.44 3.80 14.95
CA ILE A 61 4.31 4.09 13.52
C ILE A 61 2.88 4.57 13.30
N TYR A 62 2.73 5.78 12.75
CA TYR A 62 1.44 6.42 12.53
C TYR A 62 1.30 6.90 11.09
N LEU A 63 0.05 7.23 10.73
CA LEU A 63 -0.32 7.71 9.41
C LEU A 63 -0.60 9.21 9.47
N GLU A 64 0.04 9.95 8.57
CA GLU A 64 -0.30 11.35 8.34
C GLU A 64 -1.47 11.44 7.36
N GLN A 65 -2.60 11.97 7.85
CA GLN A 65 -3.88 12.00 7.14
C GLN A 65 -4.43 13.43 7.05
N ASP A 66 -5.34 13.67 6.12
CA ASP A 66 -5.97 14.97 5.92
C ASP A 66 -7.07 15.23 6.97
N ASP A 67 -7.30 16.50 7.31
CA ASP A 67 -8.45 16.90 8.12
C ASP A 67 -9.73 16.78 7.28
N LEU A 68 -10.73 16.04 7.80
CA LEU A 68 -12.05 15.90 7.20
C LEU A 68 -12.76 17.24 7.01
N ASN A 69 -12.45 18.28 7.81
CA ASN A 69 -13.04 19.60 7.63
C ASN A 69 -12.74 20.23 6.26
N LYS A 70 -11.69 19.77 5.55
CA LYS A 70 -11.40 20.20 4.18
C LYS A 70 -12.58 20.04 3.22
N ILE A 71 -13.48 19.07 3.46
CA ILE A 71 -14.67 18.88 2.62
C ILE A 71 -15.56 20.13 2.59
N LYS A 72 -15.58 20.93 3.66
CA LYS A 72 -16.45 22.11 3.77
C LYS A 72 -16.06 23.25 2.83
N ALA A 73 -14.87 23.19 2.22
CA ALA A 73 -14.44 24.15 1.20
C ALA A 73 -15.20 23.98 -0.13
N PHE A 74 -15.91 22.87 -0.31
CA PHE A 74 -16.59 22.52 -1.55
C PHE A 74 -18.10 22.50 -1.38
N LYS A 75 -18.81 22.90 -2.43
CA LYS A 75 -20.28 22.85 -2.49
C LYS A 75 -20.76 21.41 -2.73
N TYR A 76 -20.19 20.74 -3.74
CA TYR A 76 -20.41 19.32 -4.00
C TYR A 76 -19.31 18.51 -3.33
N ARG A 77 -19.63 17.96 -2.16
CA ARG A 77 -18.75 17.15 -1.30
C ARG A 77 -18.96 15.70 -1.63
N VAL A 78 -18.11 15.13 -2.47
CA VAL A 78 -18.25 13.76 -2.97
C VAL A 78 -17.32 12.85 -2.17
N VAL A 79 -17.89 11.82 -1.54
CA VAL A 79 -17.10 10.73 -0.97
C VAL A 79 -16.99 9.59 -1.99
N LEU A 80 -15.76 9.27 -2.36
CA LEU A 80 -15.41 8.14 -3.19
C LEU A 80 -14.90 7.02 -2.27
N PHE A 81 -15.45 5.82 -2.34
CA PHE A 81 -14.95 4.70 -1.51
C PHE A 81 -15.01 3.38 -2.29
N PRO A 82 -14.12 2.43 -2.00
CA PRO A 82 -14.19 1.09 -2.59
C PRO A 82 -15.23 0.23 -1.86
N SER A 83 -15.79 -0.74 -2.57
CA SER A 83 -16.81 -1.67 -2.08
C SER A 83 -16.39 -2.42 -0.81
N VAL A 84 -15.08 -2.61 -0.62
CA VAL A 84 -14.52 -3.23 0.60
C VAL A 84 -14.87 -2.46 1.88
N MET A 85 -15.19 -1.16 1.79
CA MET A 85 -15.72 -0.38 2.91
C MET A 85 -17.02 -0.98 3.45
N ILE A 86 -17.96 -1.33 2.55
CA ILE A 86 -19.26 -1.90 2.90
C ILE A 86 -19.09 -3.28 3.55
N GLY A 87 -18.15 -4.09 3.06
CA GLY A 87 -17.85 -5.42 3.61
C GLY A 87 -17.46 -5.43 5.09
N GLN A 88 -17.01 -4.30 5.64
CA GLN A 88 -16.65 -4.20 7.07
C GLN A 88 -17.87 -4.17 7.99
N PHE A 89 -19.02 -3.75 7.49
CA PHE A 89 -20.24 -3.64 8.30
C PHE A 89 -20.91 -5.01 8.47
N PRO A 90 -21.45 -5.34 9.65
CA PRO A 90 -22.27 -6.53 9.84
C PRO A 90 -23.47 -6.54 8.89
N GLU A 91 -23.87 -7.70 8.35
CA GLU A 91 -24.96 -7.82 7.37
C GLU A 91 -26.32 -7.31 7.86
N LYS A 92 -26.54 -7.30 9.18
CA LYS A 92 -27.73 -6.69 9.80
C LYS A 92 -27.85 -5.17 9.53
N ILE A 93 -26.75 -4.52 9.15
CA ILE A 93 -26.72 -3.12 8.76
C ILE A 93 -26.95 -3.03 7.25
N LYS A 94 -28.17 -2.62 6.87
CA LYS A 94 -28.53 -2.40 5.47
C LYS A 94 -27.70 -1.27 4.85
N GLU A 95 -27.41 -1.39 3.56
CA GLU A 95 -26.59 -0.43 2.80
C GLU A 95 -27.17 1.01 2.84
N ASN A 96 -28.50 1.16 2.78
CA ASN A 96 -29.17 2.47 2.89
C ASN A 96 -28.78 3.24 4.16
N ARG A 97 -28.60 2.53 5.28
CA ARG A 97 -28.20 3.13 6.56
C ARG A 97 -26.76 3.63 6.51
N ILE A 98 -25.87 2.91 5.84
CA ILE A 98 -24.46 3.32 5.67
C ILE A 98 -24.36 4.55 4.79
N TYR A 99 -25.07 4.57 3.66
CA TYR A 99 -25.09 5.72 2.74
C TYR A 99 -25.69 6.96 3.39
N SER A 100 -26.83 6.80 4.09
CA SER A 100 -27.46 7.90 4.84
C SER A 100 -26.54 8.45 5.93
N ALA A 101 -25.80 7.59 6.62
CA ALA A 101 -24.80 8.02 7.60
C ALA A 101 -23.67 8.85 6.96
N LEU A 102 -23.19 8.48 5.77
CA LEU A 102 -22.19 9.28 5.04
C LEU A 102 -22.74 10.68 4.69
N LEU A 103 -24.00 10.78 4.26
CA LEU A 103 -24.64 12.07 4.03
C LEU A 103 -24.74 12.91 5.32
N LYS A 104 -25.11 12.30 6.44
CA LYS A 104 -25.15 12.95 7.77
C LYS A 104 -23.79 13.46 8.24
N LEU A 105 -22.69 12.81 7.83
CA LEU A 105 -21.33 13.28 8.12
C LEU A 105 -20.92 14.52 7.31
N GLY A 106 -21.79 15.00 6.42
CA GLY A 106 -21.58 16.21 5.64
C GLY A 106 -21.12 15.95 4.21
N PHE A 107 -21.23 14.72 3.69
CA PHE A 107 -21.13 14.51 2.24
C PHE A 107 -22.45 14.85 1.56
N THR A 108 -22.37 15.30 0.32
CA THR A 108 -23.55 15.56 -0.52
C THR A 108 -23.81 14.43 -1.50
N HIS A 109 -22.76 13.71 -1.89
CA HIS A 109 -22.81 12.63 -2.85
C HIS A 109 -21.92 11.49 -2.36
N VAL A 110 -22.39 10.26 -2.50
CA VAL A 110 -21.75 9.06 -1.98
C VAL A 110 -21.60 8.10 -3.16
N PHE A 111 -20.36 7.68 -3.45
CA PHE A 111 -20.08 6.94 -4.68
C PHE A 111 -19.08 5.81 -4.44
N GLU A 112 -19.48 4.60 -4.84
CA GLU A 112 -18.58 3.43 -4.87
C GLU A 112 -17.75 3.47 -6.14
N VAL A 113 -16.42 3.47 -6.00
CA VAL A 113 -15.52 3.71 -7.15
C VAL A 113 -15.57 2.62 -8.21
N GLU A 114 -16.12 1.46 -7.89
CA GLU A 114 -16.28 0.34 -8.83
C GLU A 114 -17.56 0.42 -9.67
N GLN A 115 -18.36 1.48 -9.57
CA GLN A 115 -19.67 1.56 -10.24
C GLN A 115 -19.68 1.68 -11.76
N PRO A 116 -18.57 1.91 -12.48
CA PRO A 116 -18.58 1.47 -13.87
C PRO A 116 -17.41 0.54 -14.17
N ILE A 117 -17.21 -0.51 -13.35
CA ILE A 117 -16.05 -1.40 -13.49
C ILE A 117 -15.93 -2.04 -14.88
N GLN A 118 -17.04 -2.20 -15.60
CA GLN A 118 -17.04 -2.68 -16.97
C GLN A 118 -16.16 -1.81 -17.89
N LEU A 119 -16.12 -0.49 -17.69
CA LEU A 119 -15.21 0.42 -18.41
C LEU A 119 -13.74 0.11 -18.14
N MET A 120 -13.40 -0.22 -16.88
CA MET A 120 -12.06 -0.63 -16.50
C MET A 120 -11.70 -1.98 -17.13
N ILE A 121 -12.60 -2.95 -17.07
CA ILE A 121 -12.42 -4.27 -17.68
C ILE A 121 -12.15 -4.12 -19.19
N ASP A 122 -12.95 -3.33 -19.90
CA ASP A 122 -12.76 -3.14 -21.34
C ASP A 122 -11.45 -2.41 -21.65
N SER A 123 -11.14 -1.36 -20.90
CA SER A 123 -9.90 -0.60 -21.09
C SER A 123 -8.63 -1.44 -20.87
N VAL A 124 -8.66 -2.35 -19.89
CA VAL A 124 -7.55 -3.28 -19.62
C VAL A 124 -7.51 -4.40 -20.65
N LYS A 125 -8.65 -4.94 -21.09
CA LYS A 125 -8.71 -5.95 -22.18
C LYS A 125 -8.13 -5.39 -23.49
N GLU A 126 -8.51 -4.15 -23.84
CA GLU A 126 -7.96 -3.44 -25.00
C GLU A 126 -6.43 -3.33 -24.91
N TYR A 127 -5.91 -2.92 -23.74
CA TYR A 127 -4.46 -2.85 -23.50
C TYR A 127 -3.79 -4.23 -23.65
N CYS A 128 -4.29 -5.26 -22.96
CA CYS A 128 -3.71 -6.60 -22.96
C CYS A 128 -3.74 -7.30 -24.34
N ARG A 129 -4.68 -6.91 -25.22
CA ARG A 129 -4.74 -7.35 -26.62
C ARG A 129 -3.72 -6.65 -27.51
N SER A 130 -3.48 -5.36 -27.24
CA SER A 130 -2.48 -4.56 -27.97
C SER A 130 -1.05 -4.89 -27.58
N GLU A 131 -0.81 -5.22 -26.31
CA GLU A 131 0.51 -5.53 -25.77
C GLU A 131 0.75 -7.05 -25.82
N LYS A 132 1.50 -7.50 -26.83
CA LYS A 132 1.81 -8.91 -27.07
C LYS A 132 3.25 -9.28 -26.71
N ASP A 133 4.14 -8.30 -26.68
CA ASP A 133 5.58 -8.54 -26.55
C ASP A 133 6.00 -8.66 -25.09
N ASN A 134 5.30 -7.97 -24.18
CA ASN A 134 5.62 -7.95 -22.75
C ASN A 134 4.56 -8.72 -21.94
N LYS A 135 4.76 -10.04 -21.79
CA LYS A 135 3.92 -10.93 -20.96
C LYS A 135 4.68 -11.45 -19.73
N PRO A 136 4.00 -11.69 -18.59
CA PRO A 136 2.58 -11.39 -18.34
C PRO A 136 2.30 -9.90 -18.23
N ASN A 137 1.05 -9.47 -18.48
CA ASN A 137 0.62 -8.12 -18.11
C ASN A 137 0.35 -8.06 -16.60
N ILE A 138 1.03 -7.18 -15.89
CA ILE A 138 0.95 -7.05 -14.43
C ILE A 138 0.00 -5.90 -14.06
N SER A 139 -0.97 -6.17 -13.20
CA SER A 139 -1.89 -5.13 -12.72
C SER A 139 -1.17 -4.01 -11.97
N GLY A 140 -1.51 -2.76 -12.32
CA GLY A 140 -1.06 -1.55 -11.64
C GLY A 140 -1.93 -1.12 -10.44
N TYR A 141 -2.96 -1.89 -10.07
CA TYR A 141 -3.95 -1.40 -9.09
C TYR A 141 -3.37 -1.25 -7.66
N CYS A 142 -2.43 -2.10 -7.24
CA CYS A 142 -1.79 -2.01 -5.92
C CYS A 142 -0.53 -1.10 -5.95
N PRO A 143 -0.57 0.15 -5.45
CA PRO A 143 0.54 1.09 -5.57
C PRO A 143 1.82 0.64 -4.83
N ALA A 144 1.68 -0.13 -3.75
CA ALA A 144 2.83 -0.70 -3.05
C ALA A 144 3.58 -1.73 -3.91
N ILE A 145 2.88 -2.48 -4.77
CA ILE A 145 3.51 -3.44 -5.69
C ILE A 145 4.14 -2.71 -6.88
N VAL A 146 3.46 -1.69 -7.40
CA VAL A 146 4.04 -0.82 -8.45
C VAL A 146 5.36 -0.22 -7.98
N LYS A 147 5.39 0.38 -6.77
CA LYS A 147 6.64 0.89 -6.18
C LYS A 147 7.66 -0.24 -5.99
N LEU A 148 7.25 -1.39 -5.47
CA LEU A 148 8.16 -2.54 -5.29
C LEU A 148 8.85 -2.94 -6.61
N ILE A 149 8.11 -3.03 -7.72
CA ILE A 149 8.66 -3.34 -9.04
C ILE A 149 9.63 -2.24 -9.48
N GLN A 150 9.29 -0.96 -9.33
CA GLN A 150 10.21 0.16 -9.63
C GLN A 150 11.53 0.11 -8.86
N LEU A 151 11.49 -0.32 -7.60
CA LEU A 151 12.63 -0.33 -6.70
C LEU A 151 13.50 -1.59 -6.84
N ARG A 152 12.89 -2.77 -7.03
CA ARG A 152 13.55 -4.07 -6.94
C ARG A 152 13.56 -4.89 -8.24
N TYR A 153 12.57 -4.70 -9.10
CA TYR A 153 12.40 -5.49 -10.33
C TYR A 153 12.32 -4.59 -11.59
N PRO A 154 13.32 -3.73 -11.86
CA PRO A 154 13.31 -2.84 -13.03
C PRO A 154 13.02 -3.51 -14.38
N SER A 155 13.39 -4.79 -14.54
CA SER A 155 13.18 -5.55 -15.78
C SER A 155 11.70 -5.78 -16.08
N LEU A 156 10.85 -5.79 -15.04
CA LEU A 156 9.41 -6.05 -15.14
C LEU A 156 8.58 -4.75 -15.24
N ILE A 157 9.22 -3.59 -15.43
CA ILE A 157 8.51 -2.31 -15.52
C ILE A 157 7.62 -2.25 -16.76
N ASP A 158 8.09 -2.76 -17.88
CA ASP A 158 7.35 -2.76 -19.14
C ASP A 158 6.19 -3.79 -19.14
N ASN A 159 6.16 -4.70 -18.17
CA ASN A 159 5.03 -5.61 -17.95
C ASN A 159 3.84 -4.92 -17.25
N LEU A 160 4.05 -3.79 -16.57
CA LEU A 160 2.98 -3.10 -15.84
C LEU A 160 1.96 -2.47 -16.78
N ILE A 161 0.68 -2.75 -16.53
CA ILE A 161 -0.42 -2.20 -17.31
C ILE A 161 -0.50 -0.69 -17.13
N LEU A 162 -0.51 0.04 -18.24
CA LEU A 162 -0.60 1.50 -18.29
C LEU A 162 -2.06 1.98 -18.18
N ARG A 163 -2.72 1.59 -17.09
CA ARG A 163 -4.07 2.03 -16.72
C ARG A 163 -4.12 2.48 -15.26
N LYS A 164 -4.85 3.57 -15.03
CA LYS A 164 -5.11 4.11 -13.70
C LYS A 164 -5.99 3.18 -12.86
N ALA A 165 -6.11 3.48 -11.57
CA ALA A 165 -6.87 2.64 -10.64
C ALA A 165 -8.38 2.96 -10.67
N PRO A 166 -9.26 2.06 -10.20
CA PRO A 166 -10.71 2.27 -10.18
C PRO A 166 -11.16 3.60 -9.54
N HIS A 167 -10.44 4.11 -8.53
CA HIS A 167 -10.78 5.40 -7.93
C HIS A 167 -10.66 6.59 -8.89
N ASP A 168 -9.76 6.52 -9.89
CA ASP A 168 -9.63 7.55 -10.92
C ASP A 168 -10.79 7.48 -11.90
N MET A 169 -11.21 6.26 -12.25
CA MET A 169 -12.39 6.00 -13.08
C MET A 169 -13.65 6.52 -12.40
N GLY A 170 -13.88 6.12 -11.13
CA GLY A 170 -15.01 6.56 -10.34
C GLY A 170 -15.05 8.07 -10.14
N ALA A 171 -13.89 8.70 -9.92
CA ALA A 171 -13.77 10.16 -9.85
C ALA A 171 -14.19 10.83 -11.16
N HIS A 172 -13.69 10.36 -12.31
CA HIS A 172 -14.07 10.88 -13.62
C HIS A 172 -15.55 10.70 -13.92
N PHE A 173 -16.12 9.55 -13.55
CA PHE A 173 -17.54 9.27 -13.68
C PHE A 173 -18.38 10.24 -12.85
N ALA A 174 -18.10 10.36 -11.56
CA ALA A 174 -18.83 11.25 -10.64
C ALA A 174 -18.76 12.73 -11.08
N ILE A 175 -17.62 13.19 -11.60
CA ILE A 175 -17.50 14.54 -12.17
C ILE A 175 -18.45 14.73 -13.35
N GLN A 176 -18.50 13.77 -14.29
CA GLN A 176 -19.36 13.89 -15.46
C GLN A 176 -20.85 13.90 -15.08
N GLU A 177 -21.28 13.05 -14.16
CA GLU A 177 -22.65 13.04 -13.65
C GLU A 177 -23.03 14.38 -13.01
N LEU A 178 -22.17 14.93 -12.15
CA LEU A 178 -22.44 16.20 -11.47
C LEU A 178 -22.47 17.39 -12.43
N ILE A 179 -21.54 17.44 -13.39
CA ILE A 179 -21.52 18.52 -14.40
C ILE A 179 -22.81 18.48 -15.23
N LYS A 180 -23.31 17.29 -15.57
CA LYS A 180 -24.58 17.14 -16.27
C LYS A 180 -25.77 17.65 -15.46
N GLN A 181 -25.70 17.53 -14.13
CA GLN A 181 -26.69 18.07 -13.19
C GLN A 181 -26.50 19.58 -12.93
N GLY A 182 -25.59 20.25 -13.67
CA GLY A 182 -25.36 21.69 -13.59
C GLY A 182 -24.27 22.13 -12.62
N ALA A 183 -23.51 21.20 -12.03
CA ALA A 183 -22.36 21.55 -11.19
C ALA A 183 -21.22 22.13 -12.03
N LYS A 184 -20.49 23.10 -11.47
CA LYS A 184 -19.20 23.55 -12.02
C LYS A 184 -18.08 22.70 -11.46
N LYS A 185 -17.03 22.42 -12.25
CA LYS A 185 -15.93 21.54 -11.83
C LYS A 185 -15.24 22.06 -10.56
N GLU A 186 -15.08 23.36 -10.43
CA GLU A 186 -14.40 24.02 -9.30
C GLU A 186 -15.23 23.96 -8.01
N GLU A 187 -16.54 23.67 -8.11
CA GLU A 187 -17.42 23.49 -6.96
C GLU A 187 -17.41 22.05 -6.42
N ILE A 188 -16.78 21.11 -7.13
CA ILE A 188 -16.73 19.69 -6.81
C ILE A 188 -15.45 19.37 -6.06
N GLY A 189 -15.59 18.84 -4.85
CA GLY A 189 -14.51 18.27 -4.06
C GLY A 189 -14.64 16.76 -3.97
N LEU A 190 -13.61 16.05 -4.40
CA LEU A 190 -13.52 14.59 -4.42
C LEU A 190 -12.63 14.08 -3.29
N PHE A 191 -13.19 13.27 -2.39
CA PHE A 191 -12.46 12.72 -1.25
C PHE A 191 -12.48 11.21 -1.26
N TYR A 192 -11.30 10.60 -1.47
CA TYR A 192 -11.19 9.15 -1.59
C TYR A 192 -10.89 8.47 -0.25
N VAL A 193 -11.79 7.60 0.16
CA VAL A 193 -11.65 6.73 1.33
C VAL A 193 -10.81 5.53 0.95
N THR A 194 -9.68 5.32 1.63
CA THR A 194 -8.75 4.26 1.26
C THR A 194 -8.39 3.35 2.44
N PRO A 195 -8.24 2.03 2.22
CA PRO A 195 -7.71 1.11 3.22
C PRO A 195 -6.17 1.03 3.19
N CYS A 196 -5.49 1.81 2.33
CA CYS A 196 -4.09 1.66 2.00
C CYS A 196 -3.27 2.95 2.17
N CYS A 197 -2.13 2.87 2.87
CA CYS A 197 -1.22 4.01 3.04
C CYS A 197 -0.42 4.34 1.77
N ALA A 198 -0.04 3.33 0.98
CA ALA A 198 0.56 3.57 -0.34
C ALA A 198 -0.38 4.33 -1.29
N LYS A 199 -1.70 4.22 -1.11
CA LYS A 199 -2.65 4.99 -1.90
C LYS A 199 -2.71 6.46 -1.46
N ILE A 200 -2.63 6.74 -0.15
CA ILE A 200 -2.44 8.11 0.36
C ILE A 200 -1.17 8.73 -0.25
N ALA A 201 -0.06 7.97 -0.24
CA ALA A 201 1.19 8.43 -0.82
C ALA A 201 1.08 8.68 -2.33
N ALA A 202 0.43 7.78 -3.07
CA ALA A 202 0.22 7.92 -4.51
C ALA A 202 -0.72 9.08 -4.88
N VAL A 203 -1.69 9.45 -4.03
CA VAL A 203 -2.54 10.63 -4.28
C VAL A 203 -1.77 11.92 -4.01
N LYS A 204 -1.04 12.01 -2.89
CA LYS A 204 -0.30 13.23 -2.52
C LYS A 204 0.95 13.48 -3.36
N SER A 205 1.57 12.41 -3.84
CA SER A 205 2.75 12.47 -4.71
C SER A 205 2.64 11.37 -5.76
N PRO A 206 1.81 11.57 -6.81
CA PRO A 206 1.65 10.60 -7.87
C PRO A 206 3.00 10.30 -8.54
N VAL A 207 3.26 9.01 -8.75
CA VAL A 207 4.51 8.55 -9.36
C VAL A 207 4.49 8.70 -10.88
N VAL A 208 3.30 8.51 -11.46
CA VAL A 208 3.10 8.46 -12.91
C VAL A 208 2.50 9.76 -13.42
N GLU A 209 1.59 10.35 -12.67
CA GLU A 209 0.81 11.52 -13.10
C GLU A 209 1.38 12.83 -12.55
N ARG A 210 0.99 13.95 -13.18
CA ARG A 210 1.37 15.28 -12.68
C ARG A 210 0.66 15.64 -11.38
N GLU A 211 -0.64 15.32 -11.30
CA GLU A 211 -1.56 15.66 -10.22
C GLU A 211 -2.62 14.56 -10.08
N SER A 212 -3.10 14.33 -8.86
CA SER A 212 -4.20 13.41 -8.62
C SER A 212 -5.55 14.08 -8.92
N ILE A 213 -6.52 13.30 -9.37
CA ILE A 213 -7.89 13.79 -9.59
C ILE A 213 -8.67 14.05 -8.28
N VAL A 214 -8.24 13.47 -7.16
CA VAL A 214 -8.93 13.62 -5.88
C VAL A 214 -8.27 14.71 -5.04
N ASP A 215 -9.09 15.51 -4.36
CA ASP A 215 -8.66 16.67 -3.55
C ASP A 215 -8.14 16.26 -2.17
N GLY A 216 -8.47 15.05 -1.72
CA GLY A 216 -8.01 14.54 -0.44
C GLY A 216 -8.25 13.05 -0.25
N THR A 217 -7.60 12.51 0.77
CA THR A 217 -7.79 11.12 1.19
C THR A 217 -8.37 11.02 2.58
N ILE A 218 -9.18 10.00 2.82
CA ILE A 218 -9.79 9.71 4.10
C ILE A 218 -9.37 8.32 4.56
N ASN A 219 -8.90 8.22 5.80
CA ASN A 219 -8.59 6.95 6.44
C ASN A 219 -9.87 6.14 6.64
N MET A 220 -9.92 4.94 6.05
CA MET A 220 -11.11 4.09 6.07
C MET A 220 -11.54 3.69 7.49
N ASN A 221 -10.59 3.40 8.39
CA ASN A 221 -10.90 3.05 9.78
C ASN A 221 -11.57 4.24 10.49
N GLU A 222 -11.04 5.44 10.29
CA GLU A 222 -11.63 6.64 10.87
C GLU A 222 -13.05 6.88 10.36
N LEU A 223 -13.27 6.80 9.05
CA LEU A 223 -14.59 6.99 8.49
C LEU A 223 -15.57 5.90 8.94
N TYR A 224 -15.13 4.64 9.00
CA TYR A 224 -15.92 3.54 9.55
C TYR A 224 -16.40 3.85 10.97
N ASN A 225 -15.50 4.28 11.85
CA ASN A 225 -15.86 4.62 13.22
C ASN A 225 -16.81 5.83 13.30
N ARG A 226 -16.66 6.82 12.41
CA ARG A 226 -17.58 7.97 12.32
C ARG A 226 -18.97 7.52 11.84
N VAL A 227 -19.05 6.67 10.83
CA VAL A 227 -20.31 6.09 10.34
C VAL A 227 -20.99 5.30 11.45
N MET A 228 -20.27 4.40 12.12
CA MET A 228 -20.81 3.60 13.23
C MET A 228 -21.36 4.43 14.40
N LYS A 229 -20.88 5.66 14.59
CA LYS A 229 -21.39 6.58 15.62
C LYS A 229 -22.69 7.29 15.24
N VAL A 230 -22.96 7.49 13.95
CA VAL A 230 -24.11 8.29 13.46
C VAL A 230 -25.15 7.47 12.73
N ILE A 231 -24.89 6.17 12.51
CA ILE A 231 -25.80 5.29 11.79
C ILE A 231 -27.09 5.10 12.59
N ASP A 232 -28.23 5.38 11.97
CA ASP A 232 -29.54 5.21 12.62
C ASP A 232 -29.81 3.75 12.90
N GLU A 233 -30.50 3.43 13.99
CA GLU A 233 -30.95 2.06 14.28
C GLU A 233 -32.18 1.66 13.45
N VAL A 234 -32.96 2.64 13.02
CA VAL A 234 -34.20 2.48 12.24
C VAL A 234 -33.95 2.45 10.73
N GLU A 235 -34.98 2.09 9.96
CA GLU A 235 -34.95 2.23 8.51
C GLU A 235 -34.91 3.70 8.09
N VAL A 236 -34.22 3.95 6.99
CA VAL A 236 -33.98 5.28 6.41
C VAL A 236 -34.47 5.29 4.97
N GLU A 237 -34.55 6.47 4.37
CA GLU A 237 -34.89 6.65 2.96
C GLU A 237 -34.05 5.77 2.03
N ASP A 238 -34.64 5.36 0.91
CA ASP A 238 -33.95 4.50 -0.04
C ASP A 238 -32.83 5.26 -0.76
N THR A 239 -31.63 4.71 -0.72
CA THR A 239 -30.45 5.26 -1.41
C THR A 239 -29.99 4.36 -2.56
N SER A 240 -30.83 3.42 -3.01
CA SER A 240 -30.57 2.51 -4.13
C SER A 240 -30.08 3.24 -5.39
N ASP A 241 -30.57 4.45 -5.62
CA ASP A 241 -30.15 5.31 -6.73
C ASP A 241 -28.66 5.65 -6.75
N GLN A 242 -28.01 5.67 -5.58
CA GLN A 242 -26.58 5.98 -5.46
C GLN A 242 -25.68 4.76 -5.75
N ARG A 243 -26.29 3.61 -6.07
CA ARG A 243 -25.59 2.35 -6.37
C ARG A 243 -26.16 1.62 -7.59
N ARG A 244 -26.72 2.38 -8.54
CA ARG A 244 -27.39 1.85 -9.75
C ARG A 244 -26.46 1.05 -10.66
N HIS A 245 -25.18 1.38 -10.67
CA HIS A 245 -24.22 0.80 -11.62
C HIS A 245 -23.23 -0.17 -10.95
N ILE A 246 -23.40 -0.46 -9.66
CA ILE A 246 -22.55 -1.43 -8.99
C ILE A 246 -22.87 -2.85 -9.49
N THR A 247 -21.82 -3.64 -9.68
CA THR A 247 -21.91 -5.00 -10.22
C THR A 247 -21.25 -5.98 -9.26
N LYS A 248 -21.55 -7.26 -9.44
CA LYS A 248 -20.88 -8.37 -8.76
C LYS A 248 -19.36 -8.27 -8.91
N ASP A 249 -18.86 -8.04 -10.13
CA ASP A 249 -17.43 -7.95 -10.41
C ASP A 249 -16.81 -6.70 -9.77
N GLY A 250 -17.55 -5.58 -9.73
CA GLY A 250 -17.09 -4.36 -9.06
C GLY A 250 -16.95 -4.55 -7.55
N ILE A 251 -17.91 -5.22 -6.91
CA ILE A 251 -17.87 -5.53 -5.47
C ILE A 251 -16.65 -6.38 -5.12
N LEU A 252 -16.30 -7.34 -5.98
CA LEU A 252 -15.22 -8.30 -5.76
C LEU A 252 -13.85 -7.79 -6.26
N TRP A 253 -13.79 -6.70 -7.02
CA TRP A 253 -12.56 -6.19 -7.65
C TRP A 253 -11.40 -5.96 -6.68
N SER A 254 -11.74 -5.50 -5.47
CA SER A 254 -10.79 -5.20 -4.40
C SER A 254 -10.28 -6.44 -3.65
N LEU A 255 -10.83 -7.61 -3.94
CA LEU A 255 -10.43 -8.90 -3.35
C LEU A 255 -9.43 -9.63 -4.24
N THR A 256 -8.84 -10.69 -3.68
CA THR A 256 -7.93 -11.56 -4.42
C THR A 256 -8.72 -12.30 -5.50
N ARG A 257 -8.17 -12.32 -6.71
CA ARG A 257 -8.83 -12.77 -7.95
C ARG A 257 -9.89 -11.83 -8.49
N GLY A 258 -10.03 -10.61 -7.95
CA GLY A 258 -10.98 -9.62 -8.43
C GLY A 258 -10.65 -9.09 -9.84
N GLU A 259 -9.39 -9.14 -10.27
CA GLU A 259 -8.99 -8.73 -11.63
C GLU A 259 -8.74 -9.95 -12.52
N SER A 260 -7.97 -10.92 -12.02
CA SER A 260 -7.41 -12.03 -12.80
C SER A 260 -8.45 -12.86 -13.56
N ILE A 261 -9.69 -12.96 -13.07
CA ILE A 261 -10.77 -13.70 -13.73
C ILE A 261 -11.25 -13.05 -15.04
N HIS A 262 -10.87 -11.80 -15.30
CA HIS A 262 -11.32 -11.04 -16.47
C HIS A 262 -10.34 -11.04 -17.64
N PHE A 263 -9.10 -11.49 -17.45
CA PHE A 263 -7.98 -11.14 -18.33
C PHE A 263 -7.15 -12.33 -18.83
N GLY A 264 -7.76 -13.20 -19.62
CA GLY A 264 -7.06 -14.30 -20.30
C GLY A 264 -7.04 -15.59 -19.51
N ASP A 265 -6.76 -16.70 -20.20
CA ASP A 265 -6.95 -18.04 -19.67
C ASP A 265 -5.85 -18.43 -18.67
N ARG A 266 -4.61 -17.96 -18.88
CA ARG A 266 -3.47 -18.21 -17.98
C ARG A 266 -3.24 -17.00 -17.07
N SER A 267 -4.25 -16.71 -16.26
CA SER A 267 -4.22 -15.63 -15.28
C SER A 267 -3.94 -16.15 -13.88
N MET A 268 -3.18 -15.38 -13.11
CA MET A 268 -2.86 -15.72 -11.72
C MET A 268 -3.07 -14.52 -10.80
N ALA A 269 -3.50 -14.79 -9.57
CA ALA A 269 -3.57 -13.79 -8.50
C ALA A 269 -2.72 -14.21 -7.31
N ILE A 270 -1.95 -13.27 -6.78
CA ILE A 270 -1.06 -13.48 -5.64
C ILE A 270 -1.21 -12.29 -4.69
N ASP A 271 -1.46 -12.61 -3.43
CA ASP A 271 -1.57 -11.64 -2.37
C ASP A 271 -0.54 -11.89 -1.25
N GLY A 272 -0.33 -10.87 -0.42
CA GLY A 272 0.74 -10.85 0.57
C GLY A 272 2.09 -10.50 -0.06
N ILE A 273 2.67 -9.36 0.33
CA ILE A 273 3.87 -8.79 -0.31
C ILE A 273 5.07 -9.74 -0.31
N HIS A 274 5.23 -10.59 0.71
CA HIS A 274 6.31 -11.57 0.75
C HIS A 274 6.12 -12.71 -0.25
N ASN A 275 4.87 -13.12 -0.52
CA ASN A 275 4.55 -14.09 -1.57
C ASN A 275 4.80 -13.46 -2.94
N VAL A 276 4.40 -12.19 -3.10
CA VAL A 276 4.65 -11.43 -4.33
C VAL A 276 6.15 -11.31 -4.62
N ILE A 277 6.98 -10.95 -3.63
CA ILE A 277 8.44 -10.87 -3.78
C ILE A 277 9.02 -12.20 -4.26
N LYS A 278 8.68 -13.30 -3.57
CA LYS A 278 9.16 -14.64 -3.96
C LYS A 278 8.73 -15.02 -5.37
N PHE A 279 7.52 -14.63 -5.77
CA PHE A 279 7.03 -14.93 -7.11
C PHE A 279 7.71 -14.08 -8.18
N LEU A 280 7.90 -12.78 -7.94
CA LEU A 280 8.61 -11.88 -8.85
C LEU A 280 10.07 -12.32 -9.06
N GLU A 281 10.75 -12.79 -8.01
CA GLU A 281 12.11 -13.36 -8.11
C GLU A 281 12.14 -14.57 -9.05
N ARG A 282 11.16 -15.47 -8.95
CA ARG A 282 11.02 -16.62 -9.85
C ARG A 282 10.65 -16.21 -11.27
N LEU A 283 9.84 -15.16 -11.41
CA LEU A 283 9.44 -14.62 -12.71
C LEU A 283 10.64 -13.99 -13.44
N GLU A 284 11.49 -13.22 -12.77
CA GLU A 284 12.72 -12.67 -13.35
C GLU A 284 13.73 -13.77 -13.75
N ASN A 285 13.76 -14.89 -13.03
CA ASN A 285 14.62 -16.03 -13.32
C ASN A 285 14.02 -17.00 -14.36
N GLU A 286 12.91 -16.64 -15.01
CA GLU A 286 12.22 -17.48 -16.01
C GLU A 286 11.78 -18.87 -15.46
N GLU A 287 11.55 -18.99 -14.15
CA GLU A 287 11.14 -20.23 -13.47
C GLU A 287 9.61 -20.41 -13.38
N VAL A 288 8.86 -19.56 -14.08
CA VAL A 288 7.39 -19.50 -14.06
C VAL A 288 6.87 -19.82 -15.47
N PRO A 289 5.81 -20.63 -15.61
CA PRO A 289 5.21 -20.89 -16.92
C PRO A 289 4.70 -19.59 -17.56
N GLY A 290 4.55 -19.58 -18.89
CA GLY A 290 4.00 -18.43 -19.59
C GLY A 290 2.59 -18.07 -19.09
N LEU A 291 2.45 -16.86 -18.54
CA LEU A 291 1.21 -16.28 -18.02
C LEU A 291 0.76 -15.13 -18.91
N ASP A 292 -0.57 -14.93 -19.00
CA ASP A 292 -1.16 -13.84 -19.78
C ASP A 292 -1.35 -12.59 -18.92
N PHE A 293 -1.83 -12.76 -17.68
CA PHE A 293 -2.10 -11.68 -16.73
C PHE A 293 -1.72 -12.08 -15.30
N LEU A 294 -1.21 -11.10 -14.55
CA LEU A 294 -0.77 -11.28 -13.17
C LEU A 294 -1.35 -10.19 -12.26
N GLU A 295 -2.23 -10.60 -11.36
CA GLU A 295 -2.77 -9.77 -10.28
C GLU A 295 -1.88 -9.89 -9.04
N LEU A 296 -1.24 -8.79 -8.64
CA LEU A 296 -0.35 -8.77 -7.48
C LEU A 296 -0.82 -7.78 -6.42
N ARG A 297 -0.86 -8.24 -5.16
CA ARG A 297 -1.43 -7.51 -4.04
C ARG A 297 -0.53 -7.57 -2.81
N ALA A 298 -0.28 -6.42 -2.18
CA ALA A 298 0.62 -6.38 -1.02
C ALA A 298 0.02 -6.96 0.28
N CYS A 299 -1.30 -6.91 0.42
CA CYS A 299 -2.01 -7.34 1.64
C CYS A 299 -2.70 -8.69 1.41
N ASP A 300 -2.74 -9.55 2.44
CA ASP A 300 -3.46 -10.83 2.35
C ASP A 300 -4.98 -10.59 2.23
N GLN A 301 -5.67 -11.36 1.38
CA GLN A 301 -7.05 -11.06 0.96
C GLN A 301 -7.19 -9.68 0.31
N SER A 302 -6.12 -9.22 -0.34
CA SER A 302 -6.07 -7.95 -1.05
C SER A 302 -6.48 -6.75 -0.17
N CYS A 303 -7.31 -5.82 -0.67
CA CYS A 303 -7.67 -4.62 0.07
C CYS A 303 -8.47 -4.91 1.35
N ALA A 304 -9.10 -6.09 1.48
CA ALA A 304 -9.78 -6.51 2.71
C ALA A 304 -8.81 -6.76 3.86
N GLY A 305 -7.55 -7.11 3.56
CA GLY A 305 -6.46 -7.15 4.53
C GLY A 305 -5.66 -5.85 4.62
N GLY A 306 -6.19 -4.72 4.14
CA GLY A 306 -5.55 -3.40 4.25
C GLY A 306 -5.30 -2.98 5.70
N ILE A 307 -4.30 -2.12 5.92
CA ILE A 307 -3.91 -1.71 7.28
C ILE A 307 -4.87 -0.71 7.93
N MET A 308 -5.72 -0.06 7.14
CA MET A 308 -6.76 0.87 7.62
C MET A 308 -8.16 0.23 7.63
N MET A 309 -8.22 -1.10 7.65
CA MET A 309 -9.46 -1.84 7.87
C MET A 309 -9.74 -1.97 9.38
N THR A 310 -11.01 -1.85 9.77
CA THR A 310 -11.48 -2.13 11.14
C THR A 310 -11.98 -3.56 11.27
N GLY A 311 -12.58 -4.10 10.20
CA GLY A 311 -13.13 -5.46 10.19
C GLY A 311 -12.05 -6.55 10.08
N ASN A 312 -12.39 -7.77 10.52
CA ASN A 312 -11.59 -8.93 10.21
C ASN A 312 -11.62 -9.18 8.68
N ARG A 313 -10.45 -9.38 8.08
CA ARG A 313 -10.32 -9.55 6.62
C ARG A 313 -11.13 -10.71 6.05
N PHE A 314 -11.20 -11.84 6.73
CA PHE A 314 -11.94 -13.02 6.26
C PHE A 314 -13.45 -12.78 6.32
N LEU A 315 -13.94 -12.20 7.42
CA LEU A 315 -15.35 -11.80 7.52
C LEU A 315 -15.71 -10.74 6.47
N THR A 316 -14.78 -9.84 6.16
CA THR A 316 -14.99 -8.80 5.13
C THR A 316 -15.12 -9.44 3.75
N VAL A 317 -14.27 -10.41 3.42
CA VAL A 317 -14.34 -11.19 2.17
C VAL A 317 -15.69 -11.91 2.06
N GLU A 318 -16.06 -12.72 3.06
CA GLU A 318 -17.32 -13.48 3.06
C GLU A 318 -18.55 -12.58 2.83
N ARG A 319 -18.59 -11.42 3.48
CA ARG A 319 -19.69 -10.45 3.33
C ARG A 319 -19.74 -9.83 1.95
N LEU A 320 -18.59 -9.57 1.33
CA LEU A 320 -18.54 -9.04 -0.04
C LEU A 320 -18.96 -10.09 -1.05
N GLU A 321 -18.54 -11.34 -0.88
CA GLU A 321 -19.00 -12.45 -1.72
C GLU A 321 -20.51 -12.66 -1.60
N HIS A 322 -21.05 -12.60 -0.38
CA HIS A 322 -22.49 -12.67 -0.16
C HIS A 322 -23.22 -11.46 -0.74
N ARG A 323 -22.69 -10.24 -0.57
CA ARG A 323 -23.21 -9.02 -1.19
C ARG A 323 -23.25 -9.13 -2.72
N ALA A 324 -22.17 -9.60 -3.33
CA ALA A 324 -22.01 -9.67 -4.78
C ALA A 324 -23.06 -10.56 -5.46
N LYS A 325 -23.58 -11.59 -4.78
CA LYS A 325 -24.66 -12.45 -5.29
C LYS A 325 -25.98 -11.71 -5.57
N ARG A 326 -26.17 -10.51 -4.99
CA ARG A 326 -27.40 -9.69 -5.17
C ARG A 326 -27.32 -8.73 -6.36
N TYR A 327 -26.18 -8.67 -7.06
CA TYR A 327 -25.91 -7.69 -8.11
C TYR A 327 -25.66 -8.35 -9.47
N PRO A 328 -25.96 -7.66 -10.59
CA PRO A 328 -25.74 -8.18 -11.93
C PRO A 328 -24.23 -8.32 -12.23
N GLU A 329 -23.90 -9.10 -13.26
CA GLU A 329 -22.51 -9.18 -13.75
C GLU A 329 -22.17 -7.92 -14.55
N ALA A 330 -20.90 -7.54 -14.58
CA ALA A 330 -20.42 -6.33 -15.24
C ALA A 330 -20.72 -6.31 -16.74
N LYS A 331 -20.69 -7.48 -17.39
CA LYS A 331 -21.03 -7.64 -18.81
C LYS A 331 -22.51 -7.33 -19.11
N ASP A 332 -23.38 -7.38 -18.11
CA ASP A 332 -24.82 -7.15 -18.26
C ASP A 332 -25.18 -5.66 -18.12
N ILE A 333 -24.22 -4.80 -17.75
CA ILE A 333 -24.42 -3.35 -17.69
C ILE A 333 -24.42 -2.75 -19.08
N ASP A 334 -25.53 -2.12 -19.46
CA ASP A 334 -25.58 -1.30 -20.67
C ASP A 334 -24.79 0.00 -20.47
N LEU A 335 -23.57 0.06 -21.03
CA LEU A 335 -22.72 1.25 -20.98
C LEU A 335 -23.35 2.47 -21.66
N ALA A 336 -24.23 2.30 -22.65
CA ALA A 336 -24.92 3.42 -23.29
C ALA A 336 -25.93 4.08 -22.33
N SER A 337 -26.47 3.31 -21.38
CA SER A 337 -27.40 3.80 -20.36
C SER A 337 -26.75 4.69 -19.30
N LEU A 338 -25.42 4.69 -19.18
CA LEU A 338 -24.69 5.50 -18.19
C LEU A 338 -24.82 7.02 -18.45
N GLN A 339 -25.26 7.41 -19.64
CA GLN A 339 -25.46 8.80 -20.07
C GLN A 339 -24.26 9.74 -19.79
N VAL A 340 -23.05 9.18 -19.81
CA VAL A 340 -21.74 9.84 -19.69
C VAL A 340 -20.89 9.54 -20.94
N ASP A 341 -19.84 10.33 -21.15
CA ASP A 341 -18.86 10.10 -22.21
C ASP A 341 -17.84 9.04 -21.76
N THR A 342 -18.15 7.79 -22.07
CA THR A 342 -17.38 6.59 -21.68
C THR A 342 -16.00 6.55 -22.33
N GLU A 343 -15.88 6.95 -23.60
CA GLU A 343 -14.61 7.01 -24.31
C GLU A 343 -13.67 8.07 -23.73
N LYS A 344 -14.20 9.23 -23.35
CA LYS A 344 -13.42 10.23 -22.62
C LYS A 344 -12.94 9.72 -21.26
N ILE A 345 -13.74 8.93 -20.54
CA ILE A 345 -13.28 8.28 -19.29
C ILE A 345 -12.14 7.30 -19.61
N LYS A 346 -12.30 6.40 -20.58
CA LYS A 346 -11.25 5.45 -20.98
C LYS A 346 -9.94 6.16 -21.37
N GLN A 347 -10.01 7.25 -22.13
CA GLN A 347 -8.83 8.05 -22.49
C GLN A 347 -8.14 8.64 -21.25
N LYS A 348 -8.92 9.12 -20.28
CA LYS A 348 -8.39 9.64 -19.01
C LYS A 348 -7.81 8.56 -18.10
N MET A 349 -8.17 7.30 -18.31
CA MET A 349 -7.64 6.13 -17.60
C MET A 349 -6.27 5.67 -18.11
N VAL A 350 -5.79 6.17 -19.25
CA VAL A 350 -4.44 5.88 -19.72
C VAL A 350 -3.43 6.59 -18.81
N SER A 351 -2.46 5.85 -18.28
CA SER A 351 -1.37 6.41 -17.47
C SER A 351 -0.11 6.62 -18.30
N ASP A 352 0.76 7.54 -17.88
CA ASP A 352 2.07 7.72 -18.48
C ASP A 352 2.97 6.48 -18.26
N LYS A 353 4.06 6.38 -19.03
CA LYS A 353 5.07 5.34 -18.81
C LYS A 353 5.79 5.55 -17.49
N MET A 354 6.02 4.46 -16.78
CA MET A 354 6.81 4.46 -15.54
C MET A 354 8.30 4.33 -15.84
N SER A 355 9.13 5.04 -15.08
CA SER A 355 10.57 4.85 -15.09
C SER A 355 11.02 3.95 -13.93
N PRO A 356 12.02 3.08 -14.13
CA PRO A 356 12.68 2.39 -13.02
C PRO A 356 13.31 3.37 -12.02
N ASN A 357 13.29 3.02 -10.74
CA ASN A 357 13.95 3.78 -9.68
C ASN A 357 14.67 2.85 -8.68
N PRO A 358 15.69 2.10 -9.11
CA PRO A 358 16.34 1.12 -8.25
C PRO A 358 17.17 1.79 -7.15
N VAL A 359 16.81 1.48 -5.91
CA VAL A 359 17.38 2.06 -4.68
C VAL A 359 18.42 1.18 -4.00
N PHE A 360 18.59 -0.05 -4.48
CA PHE A 360 19.64 -0.98 -4.03
C PHE A 360 20.97 -0.73 -4.76
N ARG A 361 21.14 0.46 -5.35
CA ARG A 361 22.39 0.88 -6.00
C ARG A 361 23.33 1.48 -4.95
N PHE A 362 24.52 0.91 -4.82
CA PHE A 362 25.54 1.41 -3.91
C PHE A 362 26.16 2.76 -4.32
N ASP A 363 26.04 3.11 -5.60
CA ASP A 363 26.57 4.34 -6.20
C ASP A 363 25.84 4.68 -7.50
N SER A 364 25.83 5.94 -7.91
CA SER A 364 25.35 6.36 -9.23
C SER A 364 26.30 5.95 -10.35
N ASP A 365 27.59 5.86 -10.06
CA ASP A 365 28.60 5.34 -10.99
C ASP A 365 28.57 3.80 -10.99
N ARG A 366 28.38 3.21 -12.17
CA ARG A 366 28.24 1.75 -12.33
C ARG A 366 29.48 0.99 -11.85
N MET A 367 30.68 1.49 -12.11
CA MET A 367 31.92 0.82 -11.70
C MET A 367 32.07 0.86 -10.19
N LYS A 368 31.82 2.02 -9.57
CA LYS A 368 31.84 2.15 -8.09
C LYS A 368 30.75 1.30 -7.44
N ALA A 369 29.58 1.21 -8.06
CA ALA A 369 28.48 0.38 -7.55
C ALA A 369 28.88 -1.11 -7.52
N ILE A 370 29.52 -1.62 -8.58
CA ILE A 370 30.02 -3.00 -8.64
C ILE A 370 31.12 -3.23 -7.59
N GLU A 371 32.06 -2.29 -7.44
CA GLU A 371 33.11 -2.38 -6.43
C GLU A 371 32.52 -2.47 -5.00
N LYS A 372 31.57 -1.59 -4.69
CA LYS A 372 30.86 -1.56 -3.40
C LYS A 372 30.06 -2.84 -3.17
N MET A 373 29.40 -3.38 -4.20
CA MET A 373 28.68 -4.65 -4.12
C MET A 373 29.63 -5.81 -3.79
N ASN A 374 30.76 -5.92 -4.49
CA ASN A 374 31.77 -6.94 -4.21
C ASN A 374 32.34 -6.78 -2.79
N LYS A 375 32.53 -5.54 -2.33
CA LYS A 375 32.94 -5.25 -0.96
C LYS A 375 31.90 -5.70 0.07
N ALA A 376 30.61 -5.49 -0.19
CA ALA A 376 29.53 -5.94 0.68
C ALA A 376 29.52 -7.47 0.80
N GLN A 377 29.67 -8.18 -0.31
CA GLN A 377 29.80 -9.65 -0.32
C GLN A 377 31.00 -10.14 0.49
N ARG A 378 32.16 -9.49 0.34
CA ARG A 378 33.36 -9.81 1.16
C ARG A 378 33.11 -9.57 2.64
N ILE A 379 32.46 -8.47 3.02
CA ILE A 379 32.10 -8.19 4.42
C ILE A 379 31.15 -9.27 4.95
N LEU A 380 30.17 -9.69 4.14
CA LEU A 380 29.20 -10.71 4.51
C LEU A 380 29.88 -12.04 4.89
N CYS A 381 30.97 -12.43 4.22
CA CYS A 381 31.76 -13.61 4.58
C CYS A 381 32.33 -13.58 6.02
N PHE A 382 32.52 -12.40 6.59
CA PHE A 382 32.98 -12.25 7.98
C PHE A 382 31.83 -12.15 8.97
N LEU A 383 30.62 -11.85 8.51
CA LEU A 383 29.44 -11.76 9.36
C LEU A 383 28.92 -13.17 9.69
N PRO A 384 28.24 -13.35 10.84
CA PRO A 384 27.86 -14.67 11.32
C PRO A 384 26.71 -15.33 10.54
N GLY A 385 25.97 -14.59 9.69
CA GLY A 385 24.82 -15.13 8.94
C GLY A 385 23.61 -15.55 9.80
N ILE A 386 23.57 -15.16 11.09
CA ILE A 386 22.49 -15.53 12.02
C ILE A 386 21.24 -14.66 11.82
N ASP A 387 21.39 -13.47 11.21
CA ASP A 387 20.30 -12.52 10.99
C ASP A 387 19.52 -12.17 12.27
N CYS A 388 20.20 -12.07 13.42
CA CYS A 388 19.55 -11.75 14.70
C CYS A 388 18.94 -10.34 14.78
N GLY A 389 19.44 -9.39 13.99
CA GLY A 389 19.04 -7.97 14.03
C GLY A 389 19.56 -7.16 15.23
N ALA A 390 20.47 -7.72 16.03
CA ALA A 390 21.03 -7.07 17.22
C ALA A 390 21.92 -5.84 16.91
N CYS A 391 22.36 -5.69 15.66
CA CYS A 391 23.04 -4.50 15.16
C CYS A 391 22.05 -3.42 14.67
N GLY A 392 20.74 -3.59 14.83
CA GLY A 392 19.71 -2.67 14.33
C GLY A 392 19.59 -2.61 12.80
N ALA A 393 20.16 -3.56 12.08
CA ALA A 393 19.85 -3.86 10.67
C ALA A 393 18.99 -5.12 10.58
N PRO A 394 18.12 -5.28 9.56
CA PRO A 394 17.17 -6.39 9.48
C PRO A 394 17.86 -7.76 9.36
N ASN A 395 18.98 -7.84 8.66
CA ASN A 395 19.77 -9.05 8.48
C ASN A 395 21.27 -8.71 8.27
N CYS A 396 22.12 -9.73 8.16
CA CYS A 396 23.56 -9.59 7.96
C CYS A 396 23.90 -8.95 6.61
N HIS A 397 23.11 -9.24 5.56
CA HIS A 397 23.30 -8.62 4.25
C HIS A 397 23.10 -7.10 4.31
N ALA A 398 21.97 -6.65 4.86
CA ALA A 398 21.66 -5.23 5.10
C ALA A 398 22.73 -4.54 5.95
N LEU A 399 23.24 -5.21 7.00
CA LEU A 399 24.36 -4.66 7.77
C LEU A 399 25.62 -4.48 6.91
N ALA A 400 25.94 -5.43 6.04
CA ALA A 400 27.07 -5.31 5.13
C ALA A 400 26.89 -4.13 4.15
N GLU A 401 25.67 -3.91 3.65
CA GLU A 401 25.34 -2.73 2.84
C GLU A 401 25.57 -1.42 3.61
N ASP A 402 25.06 -1.36 4.84
CA ASP A 402 25.23 -0.21 5.73
C ASP A 402 26.72 0.08 5.99
N MET A 403 27.57 -0.96 6.10
CA MET A 403 29.02 -0.77 6.28
C MET A 403 29.70 -0.21 5.04
N VAL A 404 29.32 -0.67 3.85
CA VAL A 404 29.90 -0.19 2.59
C VAL A 404 29.50 1.25 2.29
N THR A 405 28.29 1.64 2.71
CA THR A 405 27.77 3.01 2.56
C THR A 405 28.20 3.94 3.70
N GLY A 406 28.98 3.45 4.66
CA GLY A 406 29.50 4.25 5.78
C GLY A 406 28.50 4.53 6.90
N GLN A 407 27.34 3.87 6.87
CA GLN A 407 26.28 4.00 7.88
C GLN A 407 26.49 3.09 9.09
N ALA A 408 27.28 2.02 8.94
CA ALA A 408 27.62 1.07 10.00
C ALA A 408 29.11 0.73 10.03
N LYS A 409 29.54 0.09 11.11
CA LYS A 409 30.90 -0.41 11.32
C LYS A 409 30.89 -1.90 11.64
N MET A 410 32.03 -2.55 11.44
CA MET A 410 32.20 -3.96 11.80
C MET A 410 32.00 -4.21 13.31
N SER A 411 32.29 -3.20 14.14
CA SER A 411 32.00 -3.21 15.58
C SER A 411 30.50 -3.15 15.91
N ASP A 412 29.60 -2.86 14.98
CA ASP A 412 28.17 -2.84 15.28
C ASP A 412 27.59 -4.26 15.37
N CYS A 413 28.27 -5.27 14.80
CA CYS A 413 27.88 -6.66 14.95
C CYS A 413 28.27 -7.19 16.34
N ILE A 414 27.28 -7.60 17.14
CA ILE A 414 27.49 -8.11 18.50
C ILE A 414 28.38 -9.36 18.55
N PHE A 415 28.30 -10.20 17.53
CA PHE A 415 29.08 -11.45 17.47
C PHE A 415 30.54 -11.16 17.13
N ILE A 416 30.79 -10.19 16.25
CA ILE A 416 32.16 -9.72 15.99
C ILE A 416 32.74 -9.05 17.23
N GLN A 417 31.95 -8.24 17.94
CA GLN A 417 32.41 -7.65 19.20
C GLN A 417 32.77 -8.72 20.23
N GLN A 418 31.94 -9.76 20.39
CA GLN A 418 32.24 -10.87 21.29
C GLN A 418 33.52 -11.62 20.90
N ARG A 419 33.70 -11.90 19.60
CA ARG A 419 34.97 -12.47 19.11
C ARG A 419 36.16 -11.57 19.43
N TRP A 420 36.04 -10.26 19.20
CA TRP A 420 37.10 -9.30 19.50
C TRP A 420 37.38 -9.15 20.99
N GLN A 421 36.38 -9.30 21.87
CA GLN A 421 36.60 -9.34 23.32
C GLN A 421 37.43 -10.56 23.70
N ASN A 422 37.07 -11.74 23.18
CA ASN A 422 37.82 -12.97 23.40
C ASN A 422 39.27 -12.87 22.87
N GLU A 423 39.46 -12.20 21.74
CA GLU A 423 40.77 -11.91 21.15
C GLU A 423 41.49 -10.69 21.81
N ARG A 424 40.92 -10.07 22.84
CA ARG A 424 41.45 -8.87 23.53
C ARG A 424 41.69 -7.66 22.61
N LYS A 425 40.91 -7.53 21.54
CA LYS A 425 40.94 -6.41 20.57
C LYS A 425 39.98 -5.28 20.93
N ILE A 426 39.03 -5.51 21.85
CA ILE A 426 38.11 -4.49 22.33
C ILE A 426 37.84 -4.68 23.82
N GLU A 427 37.93 -3.58 24.58
CA GLU A 427 37.61 -3.57 26.00
C GLU A 427 36.10 -3.82 26.24
N PRO A 428 35.72 -4.61 27.27
CA PRO A 428 34.32 -4.88 27.60
C PRO A 428 33.46 -3.62 27.71
N GLY A 429 33.97 -2.58 28.39
CA GLY A 429 33.25 -1.30 28.53
C GLY A 429 33.05 -0.56 27.21
N LYS A 430 33.97 -0.67 26.24
CA LYS A 430 33.80 -0.08 24.91
C LYS A 430 32.73 -0.82 24.11
N ALA A 431 32.70 -2.15 24.20
CA ALA A 431 31.67 -2.94 23.54
C ALA A 431 30.28 -2.69 24.13
N TYR A 432 30.17 -2.56 25.46
CA TYR A 432 28.93 -2.18 26.13
C TYR A 432 28.43 -0.81 25.64
N ARG A 433 29.31 0.21 25.59
CA ARG A 433 28.96 1.54 25.05
C ARG A 433 28.51 1.50 23.58
N ASN A 434 29.06 0.61 22.75
CA ASN A 434 28.59 0.45 21.37
C ASN A 434 27.13 -0.05 21.34
N LEU A 435 26.77 -0.99 22.24
CA LEU A 435 25.41 -1.47 22.38
C LEU A 435 24.46 -0.38 22.87
N GLU A 436 24.85 0.39 23.89
CA GLU A 436 24.07 1.52 24.40
C GLU A 436 23.87 2.59 23.33
N LYS A 437 24.91 2.92 22.55
CA LYS A 437 24.78 3.86 21.44
C LYS A 437 23.73 3.40 20.44
N LYS A 438 23.65 2.09 20.17
CA LYS A 438 22.69 1.56 19.19
C LYS A 438 21.27 1.45 19.75
N TRP A 439 21.14 1.03 20.99
CA TRP A 439 19.87 0.62 21.59
C TRP A 439 19.29 1.58 22.64
N GLY A 440 20.08 2.54 23.11
CA GLY A 440 19.77 3.40 24.26
C GLY A 440 20.49 2.90 25.53
N THR A 441 20.83 3.84 26.43
CA THR A 441 21.57 3.58 27.68
C THR A 441 20.81 2.69 28.65
N ASP A 442 19.55 2.99 28.92
CA ASP A 442 18.79 2.32 30.00
C ASP A 442 18.13 1.01 29.55
N ARG A 443 18.49 0.51 28.37
CA ARG A 443 17.72 -0.57 27.73
C ARG A 443 18.04 -1.96 28.26
N PHE A 444 19.21 -2.13 28.86
CA PHE A 444 19.73 -3.39 29.37
C PHE A 444 19.39 -3.63 30.85
N GLU A 445 18.85 -2.62 31.52
CA GLU A 445 18.36 -2.72 32.89
C GLU A 445 17.04 -3.50 32.98
N ALA A 446 16.84 -4.19 34.10
CA ALA A 446 15.63 -4.95 34.36
C ALA A 446 14.43 -4.03 34.59
N ASP A 447 13.42 -4.15 33.73
CA ASP A 447 12.16 -3.41 33.84
C ASP A 447 10.96 -4.37 33.68
N CYS A 448 10.16 -4.50 34.75
CA CYS A 448 8.93 -5.28 34.79
C CYS A 448 7.74 -4.56 34.15
N ASN A 449 7.80 -3.24 34.03
CA ASN A 449 6.74 -2.38 33.50
C ASN A 449 6.99 -1.94 32.05
N LYS A 450 8.02 -2.50 31.41
CA LYS A 450 8.42 -2.18 30.04
C LYS A 450 7.28 -2.43 29.05
N LYS A 451 6.75 -1.36 28.46
CA LYS A 451 5.69 -1.43 27.45
C LYS A 451 6.14 -2.27 26.25
N GLY A 452 5.26 -3.12 25.72
CA GLY A 452 5.52 -3.97 24.55
C GLY A 452 6.34 -5.25 24.82
N LYS A 453 6.69 -5.56 26.07
CA LYS A 453 7.50 -6.74 26.43
C LYS A 453 6.80 -8.08 26.14
N ARG A 454 5.47 -8.13 26.22
CA ARG A 454 4.66 -9.35 26.00
C ARG A 454 4.20 -9.55 24.55
N ASN A 455 4.72 -8.77 23.59
CA ASN A 455 4.23 -8.77 22.20
C ASN A 455 2.69 -8.64 22.14
N GLU A 456 2.15 -7.67 22.88
CA GLU A 456 0.71 -7.42 23.06
C GLU A 456 0.01 -6.87 21.79
N GLY A 457 0.67 -6.95 20.64
CA GLY A 457 0.27 -6.33 19.37
C GLY A 457 -0.45 -7.25 18.39
N PHE A 458 -0.95 -8.41 18.83
CA PHE A 458 -1.71 -9.36 18.01
C PHE A 458 -3.13 -9.55 18.55
#